data_AF-A0A2D4L830-F1
#
_entry.id   AF-A0A2D4L830-F1
#
_cell.length_a   1.000
_cell.length_b   1.000
_cell.length_c   1.000
_cell.angle_alpha   90.00
_cell.angle_beta   90.00
_cell.angle_gamma   90.00
#
_symmetry.space_group_name_H-M   'P 1'
#
loop_
_entity.id
_entity.type
_entity.pdbx_description
1 polymer ?
#
loop_
_entity_poly.entity_id
_entity_poly.type
_entity_poly.pdbx_seq_one_letter_code
_entity_poly.pdbx_strand_id
1 'polypeptide(L)'
;GTLHVGDEIREINGISVANQTVEQLQKMLREMRGSITFKIVPSYRTQSSSCEIYVRAQFEYDPSKDDLIPCKEAGIRFRVGDIIQIISKDDHNWWQGKLENSKNGTAGLIPSPELQEWRVACIAMEKTKQEQQASCTWFGKKKKQYKDKYLAKHNAVFD
;
A
#
# COMPACT_ATOMS: atom_id res chain seq x y z
N GLY A 1 -8.57 -4.69 -16.97
CA GLY A 1 -9.82 -3.92 -16.81
C GLY A 1 -9.79 -2.74 -17.75
N THR A 2 -10.90 -2.03 -17.90
CA THR A 2 -10.99 -0.85 -18.78
C THR A 2 -10.70 0.47 -18.06
N LEU A 3 -10.78 0.48 -16.73
CA LEU A 3 -10.45 1.63 -15.88
C LEU A 3 -9.01 1.59 -15.41
N HIS A 4 -8.39 2.76 -15.34
CA HIS A 4 -7.01 2.97 -14.95
C HIS A 4 -6.91 4.02 -13.84
N VAL A 5 -5.79 3.98 -13.12
CA VAL A 5 -5.48 5.00 -12.11
C VAL A 5 -5.38 6.36 -12.82
N GLY A 6 -6.10 7.34 -12.27
CA GLY A 6 -6.19 8.70 -12.80
C GLY A 6 -7.38 8.95 -13.72
N ASP A 7 -8.16 7.92 -14.09
CA ASP A 7 -9.40 8.14 -14.81
C ASP A 7 -10.38 8.92 -13.93
N GLU A 8 -10.98 9.99 -14.45
CA GLU A 8 -12.00 10.74 -13.73
C GLU A 8 -13.38 10.21 -14.08
N ILE A 9 -14.11 9.70 -13.08
CA ILE A 9 -15.50 9.26 -13.27
C ILE A 9 -16.42 10.48 -13.23
N ARG A 10 -17.12 10.73 -14.34
CA ARG A 10 -18.09 11.84 -14.48
C ARG A 10 -19.52 11.39 -14.20
N GLU A 11 -19.89 10.19 -14.64
CA GLU A 11 -21.24 9.63 -14.46
C GLU A 11 -21.18 8.13 -14.18
N ILE A 12 -22.14 7.64 -13.39
CA ILE A 12 -22.38 6.21 -13.10
C ILE A 12 -23.84 5.92 -13.47
N ASN A 13 -24.06 5.06 -14.48
CA ASN A 13 -25.39 4.73 -14.99
C ASN A 13 -26.24 5.97 -15.37
N GLY A 14 -25.60 7.00 -15.92
CA GLY A 14 -26.24 8.27 -16.30
C GLY A 14 -26.47 9.26 -15.14
N ILE A 15 -26.11 8.87 -13.90
CA ILE A 15 -26.17 9.76 -12.73
C ILE A 15 -24.82 10.49 -12.60
N SER A 16 -24.87 11.82 -12.55
CA SER A 16 -23.67 12.63 -12.36
C SER A 16 -23.00 12.35 -11.01
N VAL A 17 -21.68 12.21 -11.03
CA VAL A 17 -20.83 12.07 -9.84
C VAL A 17 -20.56 13.42 -9.16
N ALA A 18 -20.80 14.53 -9.87
CA ALA A 18 -20.54 15.86 -9.33
C ALA A 18 -21.37 16.13 -8.06
N ASN A 19 -20.75 16.76 -7.06
CA ASN A 19 -21.36 17.09 -5.77
C ASN A 19 -21.82 15.89 -4.93
N GLN A 20 -21.40 14.66 -5.26
CA GLN A 20 -21.61 13.48 -4.43
C GLN A 20 -20.39 13.21 -3.54
N THR A 21 -20.61 12.75 -2.32
CA THR A 21 -19.51 12.29 -1.46
C THR A 21 -19.08 10.88 -1.83
N VAL A 22 -17.85 10.49 -1.44
CA VAL A 22 -17.33 9.14 -1.68
C VAL A 22 -18.23 8.08 -1.04
N GLU A 23 -18.76 8.34 0.14
CA GLU A 23 -19.63 7.42 0.88
C GLU A 23 -20.96 7.18 0.14
N GLN A 24 -21.54 8.25 -0.43
CA GLN A 24 -22.76 8.17 -1.24
C GLN A 24 -22.52 7.36 -2.50
N LEU A 25 -21.42 7.63 -3.21
CA LEU A 25 -21.04 6.89 -4.42
C LEU A 25 -20.78 5.41 -4.12
N GLN A 26 -20.09 5.11 -3.03
CA GLN A 26 -19.87 3.74 -2.58
C GLN A 26 -21.18 3.03 -2.24
N LYS A 27 -22.12 3.71 -1.56
CA LYS A 27 -23.45 3.15 -1.27
C LYS A 27 -24.21 2.87 -2.57
N MET A 28 -24.23 3.83 -3.48
CA MET A 28 -24.86 3.70 -4.80
C MET A 28 -24.30 2.51 -5.57
N LEU A 29 -22.97 2.36 -5.65
CA LEU A 29 -22.32 1.23 -6.33
C LEU A 29 -22.61 -0.12 -5.67
N ARG A 30 -22.74 -0.17 -4.34
CA ARG A 30 -23.10 -1.41 -3.60
C ARG A 30 -24.53 -1.86 -3.87
N GLU A 31 -25.45 -0.92 -4.09
CA GLU A 31 -26.88 -1.20 -4.31
C GLU A 31 -27.18 -1.55 -5.78
N MET A 32 -26.34 -1.10 -6.72
CA MET A 32 -26.48 -1.39 -8.15
C MET A 32 -26.34 -2.89 -8.46
N ARG A 33 -27.18 -3.39 -9.37
CA ARG A 33 -27.13 -4.76 -9.90
C ARG A 33 -27.20 -4.73 -11.41
N GLY A 34 -26.63 -5.76 -12.05
CA GLY A 34 -26.56 -5.84 -13.50
C GLY A 34 -25.41 -5.03 -14.08
N SER A 35 -25.58 -4.52 -15.30
CA SER A 35 -24.54 -3.74 -15.98
C SER A 35 -24.35 -2.38 -15.32
N ILE A 36 -23.09 -2.02 -15.05
CA ILE A 36 -22.70 -0.70 -14.57
C ILE A 36 -21.90 -0.01 -15.66
N THR A 37 -22.36 1.16 -16.10
CA THR A 37 -21.74 1.97 -17.14
C THR A 37 -21.12 3.20 -16.50
N PHE A 38 -19.83 3.41 -16.76
CA PHE A 38 -19.10 4.60 -16.32
C PHE A 38 -18.84 5.52 -17.51
N LYS A 39 -19.13 6.81 -17.35
CA LYS A 39 -18.63 7.84 -18.25
C LYS A 39 -17.38 8.44 -17.60
N ILE A 40 -16.25 8.32 -18.29
CA ILE A 40 -14.95 8.71 -17.75
C ILE A 40 -14.27 9.76 -18.63
N VAL A 41 -13.41 10.56 -18.01
CA VAL A 41 -12.32 11.25 -18.70
C VAL A 41 -11.06 10.40 -18.51
N PRO A 42 -10.51 9.79 -19.58
CA PRO A 42 -9.36 8.91 -19.46
C PRO A 42 -8.10 9.64 -18.97
N SER A 43 -7.30 8.92 -18.18
CA SER A 43 -5.96 9.29 -17.81
C SER A 43 -4.98 8.81 -18.89
N TYR A 44 -4.13 9.72 -19.39
CA TYR A 44 -3.09 9.38 -20.38
C TYR A 44 -1.80 8.86 -19.74
N ARG A 45 -1.87 8.29 -18.53
CA ARG A 45 -0.70 7.65 -17.92
C ARG A 45 -0.34 6.44 -18.77
N THR A 46 0.93 6.36 -19.19
CA THR A 46 1.47 5.16 -19.84
C THR A 46 1.33 3.97 -18.89
N GLN A 47 0.54 2.98 -19.29
CA GLN A 47 0.40 1.74 -18.55
C GLN A 47 1.76 1.05 -18.51
N SER A 48 2.31 0.84 -17.31
CA SER A 48 3.50 0.00 -17.16
C SER A 48 3.15 -1.39 -17.66
N SER A 49 4.00 -1.95 -18.54
CA SER A 49 3.81 -3.30 -19.06
C SER A 49 3.67 -4.26 -17.89
N SER A 50 2.64 -5.13 -17.94
CA SER A 50 2.36 -6.11 -16.88
C SER A 50 3.60 -6.96 -16.64
N CYS A 51 4.30 -6.71 -15.54
CA CYS A 51 5.42 -7.53 -15.13
C CYS A 51 4.84 -8.71 -14.34
N GLU A 52 5.02 -9.93 -14.84
CA GLU A 52 4.62 -11.15 -14.13
C GLU A 52 5.62 -11.45 -12.99
N ILE A 53 5.57 -10.62 -11.94
CA ILE A 53 6.39 -10.80 -10.75
C ILE A 53 5.55 -11.52 -9.69
N TYR A 54 6.12 -12.56 -9.10
CA TYR A 54 5.54 -13.25 -7.94
C TYR A 54 6.53 -13.16 -6.78
N VAL A 55 6.02 -12.85 -5.60
CA VAL A 55 6.82 -12.77 -4.38
C VAL A 55 6.28 -13.73 -3.32
N ARG A 56 7.18 -14.22 -2.48
CA ARG A 56 6.81 -15.01 -1.29
C ARG A 56 6.92 -14.14 -0.05
N ALA A 57 5.83 -13.98 0.69
CA ALA A 57 5.80 -13.21 1.93
C ALA A 57 6.77 -13.76 2.98
N GLN A 58 7.62 -12.89 3.53
CA GLN A 58 8.58 -13.21 4.61
C GLN A 58 8.11 -12.72 6.00
N PHE A 59 6.93 -12.12 6.06
CA PHE A 59 6.30 -11.62 7.28
C PHE A 59 4.78 -11.77 7.18
N GLU A 60 4.07 -11.54 8.27
CA GLU A 60 2.60 -11.50 8.27
C GLU A 60 2.11 -10.07 8.19
N TYR A 61 1.00 -9.86 7.48
CA TYR A 61 0.37 -8.57 7.35
C TYR A 61 -1.13 -8.66 7.59
N ASP A 62 -1.64 -7.78 8.47
CA ASP A 62 -3.07 -7.63 8.78
C ASP A 62 -3.49 -6.18 8.56
N PRO A 63 -4.18 -5.85 7.45
CA PRO A 63 -4.53 -4.47 7.11
C PRO A 63 -5.48 -3.83 8.13
N SER A 64 -6.22 -4.63 8.92
CA SER A 64 -7.08 -4.09 9.97
C SER A 64 -6.29 -3.39 11.08
N LYS A 65 -5.03 -3.81 11.29
CA LYS A 65 -4.11 -3.31 12.31
C LYS A 65 -3.17 -2.21 11.80
N ASP A 66 -3.33 -1.82 10.54
CA ASP A 66 -2.43 -0.88 9.88
C ASP A 66 -3.10 0.46 9.72
N ASP A 67 -2.63 1.48 10.44
CA ASP A 67 -3.21 2.82 10.37
C ASP A 67 -2.62 3.66 9.23
N LEU A 68 -1.59 3.17 8.53
CA LEU A 68 -0.98 3.86 7.39
C LEU A 68 -1.63 3.47 6.05
N ILE A 69 -2.45 2.41 6.02
CA ILE A 69 -3.11 1.99 4.78
C ILE A 69 -4.19 3.00 4.38
N PRO A 70 -4.26 3.44 3.11
CA PRO A 70 -5.26 4.41 2.67
C PRO A 70 -6.71 3.93 2.83
N CYS A 71 -6.95 2.62 2.67
CA CYS A 71 -8.26 1.98 2.81
C CYS A 71 -8.04 0.55 3.32
N LYS A 72 -8.48 0.26 4.55
CA LYS A 72 -8.26 -1.04 5.21
C LYS A 72 -8.92 -2.18 4.44
N GLU A 73 -10.06 -1.92 3.83
CA GLU A 73 -10.85 -2.85 3.03
C GLU A 73 -10.17 -3.22 1.71
N ALA A 74 -9.31 -2.35 1.20
CA ALA A 74 -8.51 -2.60 0.00
C ALA A 74 -7.25 -3.43 0.31
N GLY A 75 -6.90 -3.63 1.58
CA GLY A 75 -5.71 -4.37 1.99
C GLY A 75 -5.86 -5.88 1.84
N ILE A 76 -4.78 -6.53 1.43
CA ILE A 76 -4.72 -7.99 1.38
C ILE A 76 -4.01 -8.50 2.63
N ARG A 77 -4.72 -9.24 3.47
CA ARG A 77 -4.11 -10.00 4.56
C ARG A 77 -3.28 -11.16 4.01
N PHE A 78 -2.06 -11.34 4.48
CA PHE A 78 -1.22 -12.49 4.13
C PHE A 78 -0.40 -12.98 5.32
N ARG A 79 0.07 -14.23 5.23
CA ARG A 79 0.96 -14.88 6.20
C ARG A 79 2.32 -15.18 5.56
N VAL A 80 3.30 -15.50 6.40
CA VAL A 80 4.61 -15.98 5.93
C VAL A 80 4.41 -17.20 5.02
N GLY A 81 5.07 -17.19 3.86
CA GLY A 81 5.02 -18.27 2.88
C GLY A 81 3.97 -18.09 1.79
N ASP A 82 2.98 -17.21 1.96
CA ASP A 82 2.00 -16.90 0.92
C ASP A 82 2.67 -16.37 -0.34
N ILE A 83 2.15 -16.75 -1.51
CA ILE A 83 2.60 -16.27 -2.81
C ILE A 83 1.64 -15.18 -3.29
N ILE A 84 2.23 -14.04 -3.65
CA ILE A 84 1.51 -12.84 -4.08
C ILE A 84 2.01 -12.48 -5.48
N GLN A 85 1.10 -12.47 -6.44
CA GLN A 85 1.34 -11.87 -7.75
C GLN A 85 1.36 -10.35 -7.60
N ILE A 86 2.43 -9.70 -8.06
CA ILE A 86 2.54 -8.25 -8.08
C ILE A 86 1.91 -7.74 -9.38
N ILE A 87 0.96 -6.82 -9.23
CA ILE A 87 0.21 -6.20 -10.33
C ILE A 87 0.78 -4.83 -10.67
N SER A 88 1.07 -4.01 -9.65
CA SER A 88 1.74 -2.71 -9.81
C SER A 88 2.61 -2.41 -8.61
N LYS A 89 3.75 -1.77 -8.89
CA LYS A 89 4.73 -1.29 -7.92
C LYS A 89 4.98 0.23 -8.07
N ASP A 90 4.04 0.93 -8.71
CA ASP A 90 4.23 2.34 -9.10
C ASP A 90 4.20 3.27 -7.86
N ASP A 91 3.57 2.84 -6.78
CA ASP A 91 3.62 3.53 -5.48
C ASP A 91 4.77 2.96 -4.61
N HIS A 92 5.56 3.86 -4.02
CA HIS A 92 6.72 3.50 -3.21
C HIS A 92 6.37 2.80 -1.90
N ASN A 93 5.16 3.00 -1.37
CA ASN A 93 4.71 2.50 -0.08
C ASN A 93 3.73 1.33 -0.22
N TRP A 94 2.88 1.35 -1.25
CA TRP A 94 1.74 0.45 -1.37
C TRP A 94 1.68 -0.23 -2.74
N TRP A 95 2.12 -1.47 -2.79
CA TRP A 95 2.04 -2.25 -4.01
C TRP A 95 0.66 -2.86 -4.18
N GLN A 96 0.22 -2.98 -5.42
CA GLN A 96 -0.97 -3.75 -5.76
C GLN A 96 -0.56 -5.19 -6.02
N GLY A 97 -1.15 -6.11 -5.29
CA GLY A 97 -0.91 -7.53 -5.45
C GLY A 97 -2.20 -8.34 -5.46
N LYS A 98 -2.07 -9.64 -5.72
CA LYS A 98 -3.15 -10.62 -5.64
C LYS A 98 -2.60 -11.93 -5.10
N LEU A 99 -3.28 -12.51 -4.11
CA LEU A 99 -2.92 -13.82 -3.58
C LEU A 99 -3.19 -14.92 -4.60
N GLU A 100 -2.18 -15.74 -4.88
CA GLU A 100 -2.26 -16.82 -5.87
C GLU A 100 -3.29 -17.89 -5.47
N ASN A 101 -3.31 -18.27 -4.19
CA ASN A 101 -4.19 -19.31 -3.66
C ASN A 101 -5.66 -18.88 -3.55
N SER A 102 -5.99 -17.63 -3.86
CA SER A 102 -7.36 -17.11 -3.79
C SER A 102 -8.04 -17.22 -5.16
N LYS A 103 -8.89 -18.25 -5.31
CA LYS A 103 -9.63 -18.53 -6.56
C LYS A 103 -10.46 -17.33 -7.07
N ASN A 104 -10.85 -16.42 -6.18
CA ASN A 104 -11.56 -15.17 -6.48
C ASN A 104 -10.80 -13.93 -5.94
N GLY A 105 -9.48 -14.01 -5.83
CA GLY A 105 -8.67 -12.91 -5.28
C GLY A 105 -8.81 -11.66 -6.14
N THR A 106 -9.39 -10.60 -5.57
CA THR A 106 -9.31 -9.25 -6.13
C THR A 106 -7.91 -8.70 -5.87
N ALA A 107 -7.42 -7.86 -6.78
CA ALA A 107 -6.24 -7.05 -6.51
C ALA A 107 -6.47 -6.20 -5.26
N GLY A 108 -5.41 -5.97 -4.50
CA GLY A 108 -5.47 -5.15 -3.29
C GLY A 108 -4.09 -4.73 -2.82
N LEU A 109 -4.06 -3.88 -1.80
CA LEU A 109 -2.85 -3.23 -1.33
C LEU A 109 -2.07 -4.15 -0.39
N ILE A 110 -0.77 -4.17 -0.61
CA ILE A 110 0.23 -4.75 0.29
C ILE A 110 1.32 -3.71 0.55
N PRO A 111 1.95 -3.70 1.74
CA PRO A 111 3.09 -2.83 2.00
C PRO A 111 4.25 -3.20 1.07
N SER A 112 4.93 -2.20 0.51
CA SER A 112 6.16 -2.39 -0.23
C SER A 112 7.29 -2.89 0.68
N PRO A 113 8.34 -3.53 0.13
CA PRO A 113 9.55 -3.85 0.89
C PRO A 113 10.12 -2.62 1.60
N GLU A 114 10.11 -1.46 0.94
CA GLU A 114 10.61 -0.20 1.48
C GLU A 114 9.80 0.27 2.69
N LEU A 115 8.47 0.23 2.61
CA LEU A 115 7.59 0.58 3.73
C LEU A 115 7.78 -0.38 4.91
N GLN A 116 7.91 -1.68 4.62
CA GLN A 116 8.14 -2.69 5.65
C GLN A 116 9.50 -2.51 6.33
N GLU A 117 10.56 -2.23 5.57
CA GLU A 117 11.88 -1.91 6.09
C GLU A 117 11.84 -0.70 7.02
N TRP A 118 11.15 0.37 6.61
CA TRP A 118 10.97 1.57 7.43
C TRP A 118 10.26 1.27 8.75
N ARG A 119 9.20 0.45 8.74
CA ARG A 119 8.48 0.02 9.95
C ARG A 119 9.38 -0.71 10.94
N VAL A 120 10.14 -1.68 10.44
CA VAL A 120 11.09 -2.46 11.27
C VAL A 120 12.13 -1.54 11.89
N ALA A 121 12.63 -0.56 11.13
CA ALA A 121 13.58 0.42 11.63
C ALA A 121 12.98 1.33 12.71
N CYS A 122 11.76 1.83 12.52
CA CYS A 122 11.06 2.66 13.50
C CYS A 122 10.84 1.92 14.81
N ILE A 123 10.36 0.68 14.76
CA ILE A 123 10.15 -0.17 15.96
C ILE A 123 11.46 -0.38 16.70
N ALA A 124 12.56 -0.66 15.98
CA ALA A 124 13.87 -0.83 16.60
C ALA A 124 14.34 0.45 17.31
N MET A 125 14.14 1.63 16.70
CA MET A 125 14.49 2.91 17.33
C MET A 125 13.66 3.18 18.59
N GLU A 126 12.36 2.94 18.55
CA GLU A 126 11.46 3.14 19.70
C GLU A 126 11.84 2.25 20.88
N LYS A 127 12.14 0.97 20.61
CA LYS A 127 12.66 0.05 21.64
C LYS A 127 13.95 0.55 22.26
N THR A 128 14.92 1.00 21.46
CA THR A 128 16.18 1.53 22.01
C THR A 128 15.97 2.79 22.85
N LYS A 129 15.00 3.64 22.51
CA LYS A 129 14.65 4.83 23.31
C LYS A 129 14.02 4.45 24.64
N GLN A 130 13.10 3.48 24.64
CA GLN A 130 12.48 2.96 25.87
C GLN A 130 13.51 2.26 26.77
N GLU A 131 14.42 1.47 26.21
CA GLU A 131 15.52 0.83 26.94
C GLU A 131 16.50 1.85 27.55
N GLN A 132 16.85 2.91 26.80
CA GLN A 132 17.69 4.00 27.32
C GLN A 132 16.98 4.84 28.41
N GLN A 133 15.65 4.93 28.36
CA GLN A 133 14.86 5.62 29.37
C GLN A 133 14.60 4.75 30.62
N ALA A 134 14.58 3.42 30.48
CA ALA A 134 14.49 2.46 31.58
C ALA A 134 15.84 2.11 32.22
N SER A 135 16.96 2.33 31.52
CA SER A 135 18.31 2.03 31.97
C SER A 135 19.09 3.29 32.33
N CYS A 136 18.81 3.85 33.50
CA CYS A 136 19.64 4.89 34.12
C CYS A 136 20.99 4.28 34.60
N THR A 137 21.94 4.02 33.69
CA THR A 137 23.34 3.75 34.06
C THR A 137 24.30 4.44 33.08
N TRP A 138 24.78 5.59 33.56
CA TRP A 138 26.03 6.27 33.25
C TRP A 138 27.13 5.37 32.67
N PHE A 139 27.35 5.38 31.34
CA PHE A 139 28.68 5.21 30.70
C PHE A 139 28.57 5.53 29.20
N GLY A 140 29.37 6.50 28.74
CA GLY A 140 29.30 7.06 27.39
C GLY A 140 29.55 6.03 26.28
N LYS A 141 28.59 5.91 25.35
CA LYS A 141 28.79 5.20 24.08
C LYS A 141 28.15 6.00 22.95
N LYS A 142 28.94 6.22 21.90
CA LYS A 142 28.65 6.98 20.67
C LYS A 142 27.21 6.76 20.19
N LYS A 143 26.50 7.87 19.88
CA LYS A 143 25.19 7.86 19.18
C LYS A 143 25.29 6.95 17.96
N LYS A 144 24.66 5.77 18.02
CA LYS A 144 24.59 4.84 16.89
C LYS A 144 23.63 5.45 15.86
N GLN A 145 24.19 5.92 14.74
CA GLN A 145 23.50 6.50 13.58
C GLN A 145 22.60 5.47 12.87
N TYR A 146 21.52 5.03 13.51
CA TYR A 146 20.49 4.24 12.81
C TYR A 146 19.56 5.17 12.01
N LYS A 147 19.35 6.41 12.52
CA LYS A 147 18.53 7.44 11.90
C LYS A 147 19.05 7.86 10.51
N ASP A 148 20.37 7.92 10.35
CA ASP A 148 20.98 8.38 9.09
C ASP A 148 20.94 7.32 7.98
N LYS A 149 20.81 6.01 8.28
CA LYS A 149 20.85 4.98 7.23
C LYS A 149 19.63 5.00 6.29
N TYR A 150 18.44 5.33 6.83
CA TYR A 150 17.23 5.44 6.01
C TYR A 150 17.06 6.83 5.38
N LEU A 151 17.57 7.89 6.04
CA LEU A 151 17.68 9.21 5.44
C LEU A 151 18.75 9.27 4.32
N ALA A 152 19.86 8.53 4.46
CA ALA A 152 20.95 8.54 3.49
C ALA A 152 20.64 7.79 2.19
N LYS A 153 19.74 6.79 2.21
CA LYS A 153 19.34 6.07 0.98
C LYS A 153 18.66 6.97 -0.06
N HIS A 154 18.18 8.17 0.31
CA HIS A 154 17.63 9.16 -0.63
C HIS A 154 18.62 10.21 -1.13
N ASN A 155 19.89 10.19 -0.70
CA ASN A 155 20.91 11.15 -1.13
C ASN A 155 22.04 10.54 -1.97
N ALA A 156 21.94 9.27 -2.35
CA ALA A 156 22.95 8.60 -3.19
C ALA A 156 22.31 7.92 -4.40
N VAL A 157 21.76 8.73 -5.28
CA VAL A 157 21.73 8.45 -6.72
C VAL A 157 22.38 9.68 -7.37
N PHE A 158 23.37 9.44 -8.25
CA PHE A 158 24.30 10.36 -8.91
C PHE A 158 25.61 10.66 -8.16
N ASP A 159 26.55 9.71 -8.21
CA ASP A 159 27.66 9.73 -9.21
C ASP A 159 28.03 8.28 -9.58
#